data_AF-A0A925X5Y6-F1
#
_entry.id   AF-A0A925X5Y6-F1
#
_cell.length_a   1.000
_cell.length_b   1.000
_cell.length_c   1.000
_cell.angle_alpha   90.00
_cell.angle_beta   90.00
_cell.angle_gamma   90.00
#
_symmetry.space_group_name_H-M   'P 1'
#
loop_
_entity.id
_entity.type
_entity.pdbx_description
1 polymer ?
#
loop_
_entity_poly.entity_id
_entity_poly.type
_entity_poly.pdbx_seq_one_letter_code
_entity_poly.pdbx_strand_id
1 'polypeptide(L)'
;MPPLPLQILAQSSADNSFSIIFVSVVLVIVVAALFVGVAWARKRLSPNEDFHAEGFTLADLRQMHKDGKLTDEEFERARAKMVEALHAAQALRDAAKAEAAKQQQQRGVI
;
A
#
# COMPACT_ATOMS: atom_id res chain seq x y z
N MET A 1 2.41 -39.07 56.91
CA MET A 1 2.06 -38.65 55.54
C MET A 1 3.09 -37.60 55.11
N PRO A 2 3.98 -37.89 54.15
CA PRO A 2 4.96 -36.91 53.70
C PRO A 2 4.30 -35.85 52.78
N PRO A 3 4.65 -34.55 52.90
CA PRO A 3 4.15 -33.52 52.01
C PRO A 3 4.78 -33.66 50.61
N LEU A 4 3.94 -33.55 49.58
CA LEU A 4 4.36 -33.63 48.18
C LEU A 4 5.19 -32.39 47.78
N PRO A 5 6.35 -32.54 47.12
CA PRO A 5 7.12 -31.42 46.60
C PRO A 5 6.48 -30.88 45.31
N LEU A 6 5.61 -29.87 45.42
CA LEU A 6 5.00 -29.12 44.31
C LEU A 6 5.94 -28.07 43.67
N GLN A 7 7.26 -28.28 43.68
CA GLN A 7 8.23 -27.24 43.33
C GLN A 7 8.93 -27.43 41.97
N ILE A 8 8.54 -28.41 41.15
CA ILE A 8 9.35 -28.80 39.99
C ILE A 8 8.96 -28.12 38.66
N LEU A 9 8.01 -27.18 38.64
CA LEU A 9 7.61 -26.47 37.41
C LEU A 9 8.08 -25.01 37.31
N ALA A 10 8.70 -24.43 38.35
CA ALA A 10 9.03 -23.01 38.36
C ALA A 10 10.49 -22.68 37.92
N GLN A 11 11.34 -23.68 37.67
CA GLN A 11 12.80 -23.50 37.68
C GLN A 11 13.48 -23.50 36.30
N SER A 12 12.78 -23.10 35.23
CA SER A 12 13.43 -22.87 33.92
C SER A 12 13.08 -21.52 33.30
N SER A 13 12.68 -20.54 34.11
CA SER A 13 12.24 -19.24 33.58
C SER A 13 13.37 -18.21 33.44
N ALA A 14 14.46 -18.32 34.22
CA ALA A 14 15.48 -17.27 34.28
C ALA A 14 16.40 -17.23 33.04
N ASP A 15 16.97 -18.37 32.63
CA ASP A 15 17.80 -18.45 31.41
C ASP A 15 16.97 -18.31 30.12
N ASN A 16 15.72 -18.79 30.16
CA ASN A 16 14.82 -18.69 29.02
C ASN A 16 14.19 -17.29 28.88
N SER A 17 14.18 -16.44 29.91
CA SER A 17 13.56 -15.10 29.79
C SER A 17 14.27 -14.22 28.78
N PHE A 18 15.60 -14.15 28.82
CA PHE A 18 16.37 -13.40 27.82
C PHE A 18 16.25 -14.01 26.42
N SER A 19 16.23 -15.35 26.34
CA SER A 19 16.01 -16.07 25.08
C SER A 19 14.62 -15.79 24.49
N ILE A 20 13.57 -15.81 25.31
CA ILE A 20 12.18 -15.54 24.91
C ILE A 20 12.02 -14.09 24.47
N ILE A 21 12.59 -13.13 25.21
CA ILE A 21 12.55 -11.71 24.83
C ILE A 21 13.29 -11.50 23.51
N PHE A 22 14.47 -12.10 23.35
CA PHE A 22 15.24 -12.00 22.11
C PHE A 22 14.49 -12.62 20.92
N VAL A 23 13.96 -13.83 21.07
CA VAL A 23 13.17 -14.52 20.04
C VAL A 23 11.91 -13.71 19.70
N SER A 24 11.24 -13.14 20.70
CA SER A 24 10.07 -12.27 20.49
C SER A 24 10.42 -11.02 19.69
N VAL A 25 11.51 -10.33 20.03
CA VAL A 25 11.95 -9.14 19.31
C VAL A 25 12.32 -9.47 17.86
N VAL A 26 13.06 -10.57 17.65
CA VAL A 26 13.42 -11.05 16.32
C VAL A 26 12.17 -11.38 15.50
N LEU A 27 11.20 -12.07 16.10
CA LEU A 27 9.93 -12.39 15.44
C LEU A 27 9.18 -11.13 14.99
N VAL A 28 9.10 -10.12 15.86
CA VAL A 28 8.46 -8.83 15.54
C VAL A 28 9.19 -8.14 14.38
N ILE A 29 10.52 -8.12 14.38
CA ILE A 29 11.32 -7.54 13.30
C ILE A 29 11.07 -8.28 11.99
N VAL A 30 11.01 -9.62 12.01
CA VAL A 30 10.73 -10.43 10.82
C VAL A 30 9.33 -10.11 10.27
N VAL A 31 8.31 -10.06 11.12
CA VAL A 31 6.94 -9.72 10.70
C VAL A 31 6.89 -8.30 10.12
N ALA A 32 7.55 -7.33 10.77
CA ALA A 32 7.63 -5.96 10.26
C ALA A 32 8.37 -5.89 8.92
N ALA A 33 9.47 -6.63 8.75
CA ALA A 33 10.22 -6.71 7.51
C ALA A 33 9.41 -7.34 6.38
N LEU A 34 8.63 -8.40 6.67
CA LEU A 34 7.70 -9.00 5.72
C LEU A 34 6.60 -8.01 5.34
N PHE A 35 6.02 -7.29 6.30
CA PHE A 35 5.00 -6.29 6.03
C PHE A 35 5.53 -5.15 5.15
N VAL A 36 6.69 -4.59 5.50
CA VAL A 36 7.34 -3.53 4.71
C VAL A 36 7.77 -4.06 3.34
N GLY A 37 8.29 -5.28 3.27
CA GLY A 37 8.69 -5.94 2.03
C GLY A 37 7.51 -6.15 1.09
N VAL A 38 6.37 -6.64 1.60
CA VAL A 38 5.13 -6.80 0.84
C VAL A 38 4.55 -5.44 0.45
N ALA A 39 4.54 -4.45 1.34
CA ALA A 39 4.04 -3.11 1.02
C ALA A 39 4.91 -2.42 -0.06
N TRP A 40 6.23 -2.58 0.01
CA TRP A 40 7.17 -2.05 -0.96
C TRP A 40 7.09 -2.79 -2.29
N ALA A 41 6.98 -4.13 -2.26
CA ALA A 41 6.78 -4.95 -3.44
C ALA A 41 5.44 -4.63 -4.11
N ARG A 42 4.34 -4.52 -3.38
CA ARG A 42 3.03 -4.13 -3.90
C ARG A 42 3.08 -2.73 -4.52
N LYS A 43 3.74 -1.77 -3.86
CA LYS A 43 3.93 -0.42 -4.41
C LYS A 43 4.78 -0.40 -5.69
N ARG A 44 5.72 -1.33 -5.85
CA ARG A 44 6.65 -1.37 -7.00
C ARG A 44 6.18 -2.28 -8.14
N LEU A 45 5.41 -3.33 -7.85
CA LEU A 45 4.91 -4.30 -8.84
C LEU A 45 3.45 -4.09 -9.25
N SER A 46 2.67 -3.26 -8.54
CA SER A 46 1.34 -2.82 -9.00
C SER A 46 1.33 -1.42 -9.65
N PRO A 47 2.13 -1.10 -10.71
CA PRO A 47 1.84 0.06 -11.56
C PRO A 47 0.53 -0.05 -12.37
N ASN A 48 -0.10 -1.24 -12.45
CA ASN A 48 -1.18 -1.51 -13.39
C ASN A 48 -2.32 -2.40 -12.85
N GLU A 49 -2.39 -2.67 -11.54
CA GLU A 49 -3.60 -3.25 -10.98
C GLU A 49 -4.59 -2.13 -10.72
N ASP A 50 -5.28 -1.79 -11.81
CA ASP A 50 -6.62 -1.26 -11.78
C ASP A 50 -6.85 -0.05 -10.87
N PHE A 51 -6.91 1.10 -11.53
CA PHE A 51 -7.93 2.11 -11.26
C PHE A 51 -9.35 1.49 -11.42
N HIS A 52 -9.68 0.44 -10.67
CA HIS A 52 -11.05 0.06 -10.35
C HIS A 52 -11.55 1.13 -9.38
N ALA A 53 -12.05 2.23 -9.95
CA ALA A 53 -13.25 2.98 -9.59
C ALA A 53 -13.82 2.94 -8.14
N GLU A 54 -12.99 2.84 -7.10
CA GLU A 54 -13.27 3.26 -5.72
C GLU A 54 -12.31 4.39 -5.28
N GLY A 55 -11.58 4.97 -6.24
CA GLY A 55 -10.78 6.16 -6.02
C GLY A 55 -11.65 7.40 -5.90
N PHE A 56 -11.31 8.27 -4.95
CA PHE A 56 -11.89 9.59 -4.74
C PHE A 56 -12.14 10.28 -6.10
N THR A 57 -13.41 10.52 -6.45
CA THR A 57 -13.80 11.13 -7.72
C THR A 57 -14.01 12.63 -7.56
N LEU A 58 -13.98 13.40 -8.67
CA LEU A 58 -14.37 14.82 -8.63
C LEU A 58 -15.80 15.02 -8.11
N ALA A 59 -16.69 14.04 -8.29
CA ALA A 59 -18.05 14.09 -7.76
C ALA A 59 -18.05 13.95 -6.23
N ASP A 60 -17.21 13.07 -5.69
CA ASP A 60 -17.07 12.84 -4.25
C ASP A 60 -16.39 14.04 -3.55
N LEU A 61 -15.37 14.62 -4.19
CA LEU A 61 -14.70 15.84 -3.75
C LEU A 61 -15.66 17.04 -3.69
N ARG A 62 -16.54 17.16 -4.69
CA ARG A 62 -17.61 18.17 -4.72
C ARG A 62 -18.69 17.91 -3.66
N GLN A 63 -19.00 16.64 -3.38
CA GLN A 63 -19.96 16.31 -2.34
C GLN A 63 -19.41 16.63 -0.95
N MET A 64 -18.15 16.29 -0.66
CA MET A 64 -17.49 16.65 0.61
C MET A 64 -17.39 18.16 0.83
N HIS A 65 -17.18 18.93 -0.24
CA HIS A 65 -17.20 20.39 -0.19
C HIS A 65 -18.60 20.94 0.18
N LYS A 66 -19.65 20.42 -0.46
CA LYS A 66 -21.04 20.77 -0.12
C LYS A 66 -21.46 20.34 1.28
N ASP A 67 -20.92 19.22 1.77
CA ASP A 67 -21.13 18.72 3.12
C ASP A 67 -20.38 19.58 4.18
N GLY A 68 -19.59 20.59 3.77
CA GLY A 68 -18.81 21.44 4.66
C GLY A 68 -17.59 20.74 5.28
N LYS A 69 -17.16 19.61 4.73
CA LYS A 69 -16.00 18.82 5.21
C LYS A 69 -14.66 19.29 4.64
N LEU A 70 -14.69 20.23 3.70
CA LEU A 70 -13.53 20.83 3.04
C LEU A 70 -13.74 22.32 2.94
N THR A 71 -12.68 23.09 3.21
CA THR A 71 -12.68 24.53 2.94
C THR A 71 -12.57 24.80 1.43
N ASP A 72 -13.03 25.96 0.96
CA ASP A 72 -12.96 26.34 -0.46
C ASP A 72 -11.52 26.28 -1.01
N GLU A 73 -10.54 26.69 -0.21
CA GLU A 73 -9.13 26.68 -0.57
C GLU A 73 -8.59 25.25 -0.76
N GLU A 74 -8.99 24.33 0.12
CA GLU A 74 -8.62 22.92 0.05
C GLU A 74 -9.30 22.23 -1.13
N PHE A 75 -10.56 22.57 -1.41
CA PHE A 75 -11.31 22.09 -2.57
C PHE A 75 -10.61 22.47 -3.87
N GLU A 76 -10.28 23.74 -4.08
CA GLU A 76 -9.65 24.20 -5.32
C GLU A 76 -8.26 23.59 -5.51
N ARG A 77 -7.47 23.48 -4.44
CA ARG A 77 -6.16 22.83 -4.49
C ARG A 77 -6.26 21.35 -4.86
N ALA A 78 -7.23 20.64 -4.30
CA ALA A 78 -7.41 19.22 -4.57
C ALA A 78 -7.99 18.99 -5.99
N ARG A 79 -8.92 19.83 -6.43
CA ARG A 79 -9.47 19.83 -7.78
C ARG A 79 -8.39 20.06 -8.84
N ALA A 80 -7.52 21.06 -8.65
CA ALA A 80 -6.44 21.36 -9.58
C ALA A 80 -5.51 20.16 -9.79
N LYS A 81 -5.10 19.51 -8.70
CA LYS A 81 -4.24 18.31 -8.74
C LYS A 81 -4.91 17.13 -9.44
N MET A 82 -6.21 16.94 -9.25
CA MET A 82 -6.95 15.87 -9.93
C MET A 82 -7.03 16.09 -11.44
N VAL A 83 -7.28 17.32 -11.87
CA VAL A 83 -7.33 17.67 -13.29
C VAL A 83 -5.95 17.50 -13.94
N GLU A 84 -4.89 17.95 -13.28
CA GLU A 84 -3.52 17.76 -13.75
C GLU A 84 -3.15 16.28 -13.91
N ALA A 85 -3.48 15.45 -12.92
CA ALA A 85 -3.26 14.00 -12.99
C ALA A 85 -4.04 13.35 -14.14
N LEU A 86 -5.28 13.81 -14.40
CA LEU A 86 -6.09 13.31 -15.51
C LEU A 86 -5.45 13.66 -16.86
N HIS A 87 -4.99 14.90 -17.05
CA HIS A 87 -4.30 15.31 -18.28
C HIS A 87 -3.00 14.52 -18.50
N ALA A 88 -2.20 14.33 -17.45
CA ALA A 88 -0.98 13.53 -17.53
C ALA A 88 -1.27 12.07 -17.92
N ALA A 89 -2.30 11.47 -17.32
CA ALA A 89 -2.72 10.11 -17.64
C ALA A 89 -3.24 9.98 -19.09
N GLN A 90 -3.96 10.98 -19.60
CA GLN A 90 -4.42 11.01 -20.98
C GLN A 90 -3.24 11.10 -21.96
N ALA A 91 -2.29 12.01 -21.73
CA ALA A 91 -1.12 12.17 -22.59
C ALA A 91 -0.30 10.88 -22.72
N LEU A 92 -0.11 10.15 -21.61
CA LEU A 92 0.57 8.86 -21.61
C LEU A 92 -0.19 7.80 -22.42
N ARG A 93 -1.53 7.76 -22.30
CA ARG A 93 -2.37 6.84 -23.07
C ARG A 93 -2.33 7.14 -24.56
N ASP A 94 -2.35 8.40 -24.95
CA ASP A 94 -2.32 8.81 -26.35
C ASP A 94 -0.94 8.53 -26.98
N ALA A 95 0.15 8.76 -26.23
CA ALA A 95 1.49 8.35 -26.65
C ALA A 95 1.59 6.83 -26.85
N ALA A 96 1.09 6.04 -25.90
CA ALA A 96 1.09 4.58 -26.00
C ALA A 96 0.26 4.07 -27.21
N LYS A 97 -0.89 4.70 -27.50
CA LYS A 97 -1.70 4.37 -28.69
C LYS A 97 -0.98 4.72 -29.99
N ALA A 98 -0.30 5.86 -30.04
CA ALA A 98 0.47 6.28 -31.22
C ALA A 98 1.66 5.33 -31.48
N GLU A 99 2.32 4.85 -30.44
CA GLU A 99 3.39 3.86 -30.55
C GLU A 99 2.87 2.50 -31.01
N ALA A 100 1.74 2.03 -30.45
CA ALA A 100 1.09 0.79 -30.87
C ALA A 100 0.66 0.83 -32.34
N ALA A 101 0.13 1.96 -32.81
CA ALA A 101 -0.25 2.14 -34.22
C ALA A 101 0.97 2.07 -35.16
N LYS A 102 2.10 2.66 -34.78
CA LYS A 102 3.36 2.59 -35.56
C LYS A 102 3.92 1.17 -35.63
N GLN A 103 3.89 0.43 -34.53
CA GLN A 103 4.36 -0.96 -34.49
C GLN A 103 3.50 -1.89 -35.36
N GLN A 104 2.19 -1.68 -35.38
CA GLN A 104 1.28 -2.43 -36.26
C GLN A 104 1.56 -2.15 -37.74
N GLN A 105 1.83 -0.90 -38.10
CA GLN A 105 2.12 -0.52 -39.48
C GLN A 105 3.46 -1.08 -39.98
N GLN A 106 4.48 -1.16 -39.11
CA GLN A 106 5.78 -1.77 -39.46
C GLN A 106 5.72 -3.29 -39.61
N ARG A 107 4.84 -3.95 -38.86
CA ARG A 107 4.68 -5.41 -38.89
C ARG A 107 3.89 -5.92 -40.10
N GLY A 108 3.16 -5.05 -40.81
CA GLY A 108 2.38 -5.40 -42.00
C GLY A 108 3.12 -5.30 -43.34
N VAL A 109 4.43 -5.00 -43.34
CA VAL A 109 5.24 -4.80 -44.57
C VAL A 109 6.22 -5.96 -44.79
N ILE A 110 5.88 -7.18 -44.35
CA ILE A 110 6.70 -8.39 -44.57
C ILE A 110 5.85 -9.47 -45.23
#